data_AF-A0A8T7EPM8-F1
#
_entry.id   AF-A0A8T7EPM8-F1
#
_cell.length_a   1.000
_cell.length_b   1.000
_cell.length_c   1.000
_cell.angle_alpha   90.00
_cell.angle_beta   90.00
_cell.angle_gamma   90.00
#
_symmetry.space_group_name_H-M   'P 1'
#
loop_
_entity.id
_entity.type
_entity.pdbx_description
1 polymer ?
#
loop_
_entity_poly.entity_id
_entity_poly.type
_entity_poly.pdbx_seq_one_letter_code
_entity_poly.pdbx_strand_id
1 'polypeptide(L)'
;MAGREFDRIGVVIYARAAYTLVPLTLDYQTVRSALDGVRLISELRTADGEQALDGTASGVGLLASAALMRESTVRSKVIILLTDGATNSGVDLSLAAEAAAALGIRVFTIGVGRRGQVPAPDGEGNITMIEIRSGRIGASAGG
;
A
#
# COMPACT_ATOMS: atom_id res chain seq x y z
N MET A 1 -6.78 21.08 -4.89
CA MET A 1 -6.39 20.34 -6.11
C MET A 1 -6.20 21.32 -7.28
N ALA A 2 -5.32 22.32 -7.14
CA ALA A 2 -4.99 23.21 -8.26
C ALA A 2 -3.77 22.62 -8.97
N GLY A 3 -3.95 22.06 -10.18
CA GLY A 3 -2.85 21.54 -11.01
C GLY A 3 -3.01 20.12 -11.58
N ARG A 4 -4.07 19.37 -11.22
CA ARG A 4 -4.37 18.04 -11.80
C ARG A 4 -5.69 18.06 -12.56
N GLU A 5 -5.88 19.02 -13.44
CA GLU A 5 -7.19 19.22 -14.09
C GLU A 5 -7.52 18.14 -15.15
N PHE A 6 -6.53 17.33 -15.57
CA PHE A 6 -6.68 16.34 -16.65
C PHE A 6 -6.15 14.94 -16.32
N ASP A 7 -5.80 14.65 -15.06
CA ASP A 7 -5.28 13.34 -14.67
C ASP A 7 -6.42 12.38 -14.35
N ARG A 8 -6.51 11.26 -15.08
CA ARG A 8 -7.42 10.18 -14.69
C ARG A 8 -6.88 9.46 -13.46
N ILE A 9 -7.69 9.36 -12.41
CA ILE A 9 -7.36 8.69 -11.16
C ILE A 9 -8.25 7.46 -11.00
N GLY A 10 -7.64 6.33 -10.64
CA GLY A 10 -8.31 5.11 -10.24
C GLY A 10 -7.84 4.71 -8.85
N VAL A 11 -8.65 3.94 -8.15
CA VAL A 11 -8.38 3.48 -6.78
C VAL A 11 -8.54 1.96 -6.74
N VAL A 12 -7.48 1.28 -6.33
CA VAL A 12 -7.47 -0.14 -5.99
C VAL A 12 -7.23 -0.26 -4.50
N ILE A 13 -8.06 -1.06 -3.84
CA ILE A 13 -7.86 -1.47 -2.43
C ILE A 13 -7.39 -2.92 -2.40
N TYR A 14 -6.55 -3.26 -1.43
CA TYR A 14 -6.05 -4.61 -1.30
C TYR A 14 -5.87 -5.03 0.16
N ALA A 15 -5.96 -6.34 0.36
CA ALA A 15 -5.60 -7.08 1.57
C ALA A 15 -5.13 -8.47 1.11
N ARG A 16 -5.87 -9.54 1.42
CA ARG A 16 -5.65 -10.88 0.85
C ARG A 16 -5.94 -10.97 -0.65
N ALA A 17 -6.80 -10.08 -1.13
CA ALA A 17 -7.16 -9.92 -2.54
C ALA A 17 -7.17 -8.43 -2.88
N ALA A 18 -7.25 -8.11 -4.17
CA ALA A 18 -7.30 -6.73 -4.66
C ALA A 18 -8.61 -6.46 -5.40
N TYR A 19 -9.18 -5.28 -5.21
CA TYR A 19 -10.43 -4.85 -5.83
C TYR A 19 -10.30 -3.42 -6.33
N THR A 20 -10.81 -3.18 -7.54
CA THR A 20 -10.97 -1.83 -8.07
C THR A 20 -12.14 -1.16 -7.37
N LEU A 21 -11.85 -0.19 -6.50
CA LEU A 21 -12.85 0.62 -5.83
C LEU A 21 -13.39 1.70 -6.78
N VAL A 22 -12.49 2.32 -7.57
CA VAL A 22 -12.84 3.35 -8.55
C VAL A 22 -12.03 3.12 -9.83
N PRO A 23 -12.67 2.92 -10.99
CA PRO A 23 -11.98 2.91 -12.28
C PRO A 23 -11.31 4.26 -12.60
N LEU A 24 -10.41 4.30 -13.58
CA LEU A 24 -9.77 5.55 -14.02
C LEU A 24 -10.81 6.61 -14.45
N THR A 25 -10.91 7.70 -13.70
CA THR A 25 -11.90 8.76 -13.92
C THR A 25 -11.31 10.16 -13.70
N LEU A 26 -11.93 11.17 -14.31
CA LEU A 26 -11.68 12.59 -14.01
C LEU A 26 -12.60 13.11 -12.90
N ASP A 27 -13.55 12.31 -12.45
CA ASP A 27 -14.46 12.68 -11.36
C ASP A 27 -13.77 12.53 -10.01
N TYR A 28 -13.08 13.59 -9.61
CA TYR A 28 -12.37 13.66 -8.34
C TYR A 28 -13.31 13.62 -7.12
N GLN A 29 -14.58 14.00 -7.28
CA GLN A 29 -15.54 13.91 -6.17
C GLN A 29 -15.90 12.45 -5.90
N THR A 30 -16.18 11.67 -6.94
CA THR A 30 -16.41 10.22 -6.80
C THR A 30 -15.21 9.52 -6.17
N VAL A 31 -13.98 9.85 -6.61
CA VAL A 31 -12.76 9.31 -6.00
C VAL A 31 -12.66 9.66 -4.52
N ARG A 32 -12.93 10.92 -4.14
CA ARG A 32 -12.86 11.37 -2.74
C ARG A 32 -13.90 10.65 -1.88
N SER A 33 -15.15 10.63 -2.31
CA SER A 33 -16.25 9.98 -1.58
C SER A 33 -16.01 8.47 -1.41
N ALA A 34 -15.43 7.81 -2.41
CA ALA A 34 -15.08 6.40 -2.29
C ALA A 34 -14.00 6.16 -1.22
N LEU A 35 -12.99 7.04 -1.14
CA LEU A 35 -11.93 6.94 -0.14
C LEU A 35 -12.41 7.20 1.29
N ASP A 36 -13.42 8.07 1.49
CA ASP A 36 -14.00 8.36 2.81
C ASP A 36 -14.58 7.11 3.50
N GLY A 37 -14.95 6.08 2.73
CA GLY A 37 -15.46 4.80 3.23
C GLY A 37 -14.39 3.72 3.46
N VAL A 38 -13.14 3.95 3.02
CA VAL A 38 -12.07 2.95 3.17
C VAL A 38 -11.57 2.96 4.61
N ARG A 39 -11.45 1.76 5.21
CA ARG A 39 -10.87 1.55 6.54
C ARG A 39 -9.77 0.52 6.44
N LEU A 40 -8.73 0.68 7.25
CA LEU A 40 -7.72 -0.36 7.37
C LEU A 40 -8.34 -1.56 8.08
N ILE A 41 -8.05 -2.77 7.60
CA ILE A 41 -8.52 -3.99 8.26
C ILE A 41 -8.07 -4.03 9.73
N SER A 42 -6.89 -3.47 10.04
CA SER A 42 -6.42 -3.38 11.42
C SER A 42 -7.26 -2.48 12.35
N GLU A 43 -8.09 -1.60 11.77
CA GLU A 43 -9.05 -0.77 12.51
C GLU A 43 -10.40 -1.50 12.68
N LEU A 44 -10.61 -2.58 11.94
CA LEU A 44 -11.78 -3.44 12.04
C LEU A 44 -11.48 -4.55 13.04
N ARG A 45 -12.05 -4.43 14.25
CA ARG A 45 -12.07 -5.53 15.22
C ARG A 45 -13.25 -6.44 14.91
N THR A 46 -13.04 -7.75 14.89
CA THR A 46 -14.17 -8.69 14.90
C THR A 46 -14.92 -8.56 16.23
N ALA A 47 -16.17 -9.03 16.28
CA ALA A 47 -16.97 -9.03 17.51
C ALA A 47 -16.27 -9.77 18.67
N ASP A 48 -15.38 -10.70 18.34
CA ASP A 48 -14.62 -11.53 19.28
C ASP A 48 -13.25 -10.94 19.64
N GLY A 49 -12.91 -9.75 19.13
CA GLY A 49 -11.68 -9.02 19.45
C GLY A 49 -10.42 -9.49 18.70
N GLU A 50 -10.54 -10.46 17.80
CA GLU A 50 -9.44 -10.88 16.93
C GLU A 50 -9.19 -9.88 15.80
N GLN A 51 -7.94 -9.79 15.35
CA GLN A 51 -7.62 -9.01 14.14
C GLN A 51 -8.32 -9.67 12.95
N ALA A 52 -9.17 -8.90 12.26
CA ALA A 52 -9.78 -9.37 11.03
C ALA A 52 -8.70 -9.67 9.98
N LEU A 53 -8.87 -10.78 9.26
CA LEU A 53 -8.16 -11.17 8.02
C LEU A 53 -6.64 -10.94 8.04
N ASP A 54 -5.89 -11.94 8.52
CA ASP A 54 -4.45 -12.01 8.26
C ASP A 54 -4.21 -12.21 6.75
N GLY A 55 -3.29 -11.43 6.18
CA GLY A 55 -2.85 -11.58 4.80
C GLY A 55 -2.86 -10.27 4.01
N THR A 56 -1.66 -9.77 3.70
CA THR A 56 -1.39 -8.63 2.83
C THR A 56 -0.72 -9.13 1.55
N ALA A 57 -1.43 -9.01 0.43
CA ALA A 57 -1.00 -9.40 -0.92
C ALA A 57 -0.70 -8.15 -1.77
N SER A 58 0.32 -7.39 -1.36
CA SER A 58 0.71 -6.12 -2.01
C SER A 58 1.02 -6.29 -3.50
N GLY A 59 1.68 -7.40 -3.89
CA GLY A 59 1.96 -7.70 -5.29
C GLY A 59 0.70 -7.89 -6.13
N VAL A 60 -0.35 -8.49 -5.55
CA VAL A 60 -1.66 -8.62 -6.20
C VAL A 60 -2.32 -7.25 -6.37
N GLY A 61 -2.25 -6.38 -5.34
CA GLY A 61 -2.72 -4.99 -5.42
C GLY A 61 -2.01 -4.18 -6.51
N LEU A 62 -0.69 -4.34 -6.63
CA LEU A 62 0.11 -3.69 -7.66
C LEU A 62 -0.26 -4.18 -9.07
N LEU A 63 -0.40 -5.49 -9.27
CA LEU A 63 -0.82 -6.07 -10.55
C LEU A 63 -2.24 -5.61 -10.96
N ALA A 64 -3.18 -5.61 -10.02
CA ALA A 64 -4.54 -5.11 -10.26
C ALA A 64 -4.52 -3.63 -10.68
N SER A 65 -3.69 -2.82 -10.03
CA SER A 65 -3.50 -1.40 -10.39
C SER A 65 -2.89 -1.24 -11.78
N ALA A 66 -1.89 -2.06 -12.14
CA ALA A 66 -1.27 -2.04 -13.46
C ALA A 66 -2.28 -2.44 -14.56
N ALA A 67 -3.16 -3.40 -14.28
CA ALA A 67 -4.18 -3.87 -15.22
C ALA A 67 -5.14 -2.75 -15.66
N LEU A 68 -5.50 -1.82 -14.76
CA LEU A 68 -6.34 -0.64 -15.10
C LEU A 68 -5.72 0.24 -16.18
N MET A 69 -4.40 0.23 -16.32
CA MET A 69 -3.64 1.10 -17.23
C MET A 69 -3.02 0.36 -18.42
N ARG A 70 -3.22 -0.96 -18.51
CA ARG A 70 -2.62 -1.82 -19.53
C ARG A 70 -2.94 -1.34 -20.95
N GLU A 71 -4.20 -0.99 -21.20
CA GLU A 71 -4.70 -0.56 -22.51
C GLU A 71 -4.64 0.96 -22.71
N SER A 72 -4.16 1.70 -21.71
CA SER A 72 -4.06 3.15 -21.77
C SER A 72 -2.91 3.60 -22.68
N THR A 73 -3.19 4.50 -23.61
CA THR A 73 -2.22 5.07 -24.56
C THR A 73 -1.60 6.39 -24.07
N VAL A 74 -1.89 6.79 -22.82
CA VAL A 74 -1.38 8.03 -22.24
C VAL A 74 0.15 7.99 -22.07
N ARG A 75 0.81 9.14 -22.28
CA ARG A 75 2.27 9.26 -22.23
C ARG A 75 2.87 8.94 -20.86
N SER A 76 2.18 9.26 -19.77
CA SER A 76 2.67 9.07 -18.41
C SER A 76 1.70 8.24 -17.57
N LYS A 77 2.20 7.17 -16.97
CA LYS A 77 1.44 6.28 -16.08
C LYS A 77 2.17 6.17 -14.74
N VAL A 78 1.42 6.30 -13.64
CA VAL A 78 1.99 6.30 -12.29
C VAL A 78 1.08 5.50 -11.36
N ILE A 79 1.69 4.65 -10.52
CA ILE A 79 1.05 4.01 -9.37
C ILE A 79 1.68 4.58 -8.10
N ILE A 80 0.83 4.98 -7.15
CA ILE A 80 1.25 5.29 -5.79
C ILE A 80 0.76 4.15 -4.90
N LEU A 81 1.69 3.33 -4.41
CA LEU A 81 1.41 2.19 -3.53
C LEU A 81 1.52 2.62 -2.08
N LEU A 82 0.40 2.62 -1.35
CA LEU A 82 0.37 2.80 0.10
C LEU A 82 0.43 1.43 0.78
N THR A 83 1.46 1.18 1.58
CA THR A 83 1.68 -0.13 2.25
C THR A 83 2.48 0.06 3.54
N ASP A 84 2.26 -0.79 4.54
CA ASP A 84 3.10 -0.87 5.75
C ASP A 84 4.40 -1.68 5.52
N GLY A 85 4.62 -2.17 4.30
CA GLY A 85 5.77 -2.99 3.93
C GLY A 85 5.57 -4.48 4.19
N ALA A 86 4.42 -4.89 4.73
CA ALA A 86 4.12 -6.30 4.91
C ALA A 86 3.64 -6.91 3.59
N THR A 87 4.23 -8.03 3.21
CA THR A 87 3.69 -8.93 2.18
C THR A 87 3.88 -10.34 2.68
N ASN A 88 2.78 -11.02 3.00
CA ASN A 88 2.81 -12.36 3.60
C ASN A 88 1.98 -13.36 2.77
N SER A 89 1.46 -12.95 1.61
CA SER A 89 0.66 -13.78 0.72
C SER A 89 0.67 -13.27 -0.72
N GLY A 90 0.33 -14.15 -1.66
CA GLY A 90 0.14 -13.79 -3.07
C GLY A 90 1.44 -13.68 -3.87
N VAL A 91 1.43 -12.78 -4.85
CA VAL A 91 2.53 -12.59 -5.80
C VAL A 91 3.66 -11.78 -5.16
N ASP A 92 4.90 -12.15 -5.46
CA ASP A 92 6.08 -11.41 -5.06
C ASP A 92 6.03 -9.95 -5.55
N LEU A 93 6.34 -9.00 -4.67
CA LEU A 93 6.22 -7.58 -4.96
C LEU A 93 7.24 -7.11 -6.01
N SER A 94 8.44 -7.73 -6.06
CA SER A 94 9.46 -7.39 -7.06
C SER A 94 9.00 -7.82 -8.46
N LEU A 95 8.41 -9.00 -8.60
CA LEU A 95 7.84 -9.47 -9.85
C LEU A 95 6.68 -8.57 -10.33
N ALA A 96 5.80 -8.15 -9.41
CA ALA A 96 4.73 -7.21 -9.74
C ALA A 96 5.26 -5.84 -10.18
N ALA A 97 6.36 -5.37 -9.59
CA ALA A 97 7.02 -4.12 -9.98
C ALA A 97 7.68 -4.23 -11.36
N GLU A 98 8.32 -5.36 -11.67
CA GLU A 98 8.86 -5.64 -13.01
C GLU A 98 7.76 -5.63 -14.08
N ALA A 99 6.62 -6.26 -13.79
CA ALA A 99 5.47 -6.25 -14.69
C ALA A 99 4.93 -4.82 -14.92
N ALA A 100 4.84 -4.00 -13.87
CA ALA A 100 4.44 -2.60 -14.00
C ALA A 100 5.46 -1.78 -14.83
N ALA A 101 6.76 -2.00 -14.61
CA ALA A 101 7.82 -1.34 -15.37
C ALA A 101 7.76 -1.69 -16.86
N ALA A 102 7.49 -2.96 -17.20
CA ALA A 102 7.30 -3.41 -18.59
C ALA A 102 6.14 -2.71 -19.30
N LEU A 103 5.14 -2.21 -18.56
CA LEU A 103 4.01 -1.42 -19.07
C LEU A 103 4.29 0.09 -19.13
N GLY A 104 5.53 0.52 -18.82
CA GLY A 104 5.92 1.92 -18.74
C GLY A 104 5.29 2.65 -17.55
N ILE A 105 4.93 1.92 -16.49
CA ILE A 105 4.29 2.47 -15.30
C ILE A 105 5.37 2.73 -14.24
N ARG A 106 5.44 3.97 -13.75
CA ARG A 106 6.30 4.32 -12.63
C ARG A 106 5.58 4.00 -11.32
N VAL A 107 6.22 3.24 -10.43
CA VAL A 107 5.66 2.87 -9.12
C VAL A 107 6.38 3.67 -8.04
N PHE A 108 5.63 4.40 -7.22
CA PHE A 108 6.12 5.07 -6.02
C PHE A 108 5.47 4.44 -4.79
N THR A 109 6.29 4.02 -3.83
CA THR A 109 5.81 3.40 -2.61
C THR A 109 5.83 4.41 -1.47
N ILE A 110 4.72 4.50 -0.73
CA ILE A 110 4.60 5.25 0.51
C ILE A 110 4.42 4.24 1.64
N GLY A 111 5.46 4.11 2.46
CA GLY A 111 5.45 3.29 3.67
C GLY A 111 4.57 3.90 4.76
N VAL A 112 3.54 3.20 5.19
CA VAL A 112 2.65 3.58 6.29
C VAL A 112 2.98 2.71 7.51
N GLY A 113 4.05 3.06 8.22
CA GLY A 113 4.44 2.38 9.45
C GLY A 113 3.63 2.88 10.65
N ARG A 114 3.36 1.99 11.61
CA ARG A 114 2.91 2.42 12.94
C ARG A 114 4.08 3.08 13.67
N ARG A 115 3.86 4.27 14.24
CA ARG A 115 4.73 4.78 15.31
C ARG A 115 4.66 3.79 16.47
N GLY A 116 5.80 3.39 17.03
CA GLY A 116 5.85 2.45 18.14
C GLY A 116 6.99 1.45 18.05
N GLN A 117 6.97 0.47 18.94
CA GLN A 117 7.99 -0.55 19.03
C GLN A 117 7.77 -1.63 17.96
N VAL A 118 8.78 -1.90 17.14
CA VAL A 118 8.78 -3.01 16.18
C VAL A 118 9.96 -3.94 16.45
N PRO A 119 9.82 -5.26 16.25
CA PRO A 119 10.95 -6.17 16.35
C PRO A 119 11.90 -5.96 15.16
N ALA A 120 13.16 -5.67 15.45
CA ALA A 120 14.24 -5.54 14.48
C ALA A 120 15.50 -6.23 15.00
N PRO A 121 16.33 -6.81 14.12
CA PRO A 121 17.61 -7.35 14.52
C PRO A 121 18.52 -6.23 15.03
N ASP A 122 19.14 -6.45 16.19
CA ASP A 122 20.28 -5.65 16.63
C ASP A 122 21.53 -5.97 15.81
N GLY A 123 22.60 -5.20 15.99
CA GLY A 123 23.87 -5.39 15.29
C GLY A 123 24.56 -6.74 15.58
N GLU A 124 24.01 -7.54 16.51
CA GLU A 124 24.50 -8.85 16.93
C GLU A 124 23.58 -10.00 16.44
N GLY A 125 22.49 -9.66 15.75
CA GLY A 125 21.54 -10.62 15.18
C GLY A 125 20.41 -11.06 16.13
N ASN A 126 20.30 -10.47 17.32
CA ASN A 126 19.18 -10.73 18.22
C ASN A 126 17.98 -9.85 17.84
N ILE A 127 16.76 -10.36 17.99
CA ILE A 127 15.56 -9.55 17.75
C ILE A 127 15.27 -8.67 18.96
N THR A 128 15.35 -7.35 18.79
CA THR A 128 15.02 -6.34 19.81
C THR A 128 13.87 -5.45 19.38
N MET A 129 13.13 -4.90 20.34
CA MET A 129 12.04 -3.98 20.08
C MET A 129 12.59 -2.56 19.93
N ILE A 130 12.62 -2.03 18.70
CA ILE A 130 13.08 -0.66 18.40
C ILE A 130 11.91 0.31 18.30
N GLU A 131 12.05 1.51 18.85
CA GLU A 131 11.02 2.54 18.75
C GLU A 131 11.22 3.34 17.45
N ILE A 132 10.27 3.22 16.52
CA ILE A 132 10.30 4.04 15.30
C ILE A 132 9.65 5.38 15.60
N ARG A 133 10.49 6.39 15.86
CA ARG A 133 10.09 7.81 15.84
C ARG A 133 10.41 8.39 14.47
N SER A 134 9.53 9.24 13.94
CA SER A 134 9.69 9.83 12.61
C SER A 134 11.08 10.46 12.46
N GLY A 135 11.93 9.85 11.63
CA GLY A 135 13.23 10.37 11.22
C GLY A 135 14.46 9.92 12.01
N ARG A 136 14.36 9.13 13.10
CA ARG A 136 15.54 8.54 13.78
C ARG A 136 15.21 7.19 14.43
N ILE A 137 16.07 6.20 14.18
CA ILE A 137 16.04 4.88 14.83
C ILE A 137 16.66 5.03 16.22
N GLY A 138 15.88 4.78 17.28
CA GLY A 138 16.37 4.73 18.65
C GLY A 138 16.07 3.38 19.26
N ALA A 139 17.10 2.66 19.69
CA ALA A 139 16.94 1.44 20.48
C ALA A 139 16.53 1.83 21.90
N SER A 140 15.40 1.31 22.41
CA SER A 140 15.10 1.37 23.84
C SER A 140 15.58 0.07 24.48
N ALA A 141 16.68 0.14 25.23
CA ALA A 141 17.04 -0.93 26.15
C ALA A 141 16.06 -0.91 27.32
N GLY A 142 15.21 -1.94 27.42
CA GLY A 142 14.44 -2.21 28.64
C GLY A 142 15.38 -2.73 29.73
N GLY A 143 15.23 -2.20 30.95
CA GLY A 143 15.93 -2.64 32.15
C GLY A 143 15.30 -3.87 32.80
#